data_AF-A0A7S1R059-F1
#
_entry.id   AF-A0A7S1R059-F1
#
_cell.length_a   1.000
_cell.length_b   1.000
_cell.length_c   1.000
_cell.angle_alpha   90.00
_cell.angle_beta   90.00
_cell.angle_gamma   90.00
#
_symmetry.space_group_name_H-M   'P 1'
#
loop_
_entity.id
_entity.type
_entity.pdbx_description
1 polymer ?
#
loop_
_entity_poly.entity_id
_entity_poly.type
_entity_poly.pdbx_seq_one_letter_code
_entity_poly.pdbx_strand_id
1 'polypeptide(L)'
;GQFYELWKCEPCCGSPCNPKDAVMCCVHFYCCGLCSFSRLLATTVNQEWACWPHCISFWCCGLCSHACLRYNLRRQAGIPGNICGDCMCVWCCGCCAIAQELRSIPKSMWEWIPDKLAPPQGSAPEIQMVL
;
A
#
# COMPACT_ATOMS: atom_id res chain seq x y z
N GLY A 1 -11.84 -9.21 8.33
CA GLY A 1 -12.81 -9.38 7.23
C GLY A 1 -12.40 -10.59 6.42
N GLN A 2 -13.33 -11.50 6.14
CA GLN A 2 -13.06 -12.69 5.33
C GLN A 2 -13.01 -12.29 3.84
N PHE A 3 -12.25 -13.04 3.02
CA PHE A 3 -11.96 -12.67 1.63
C PHE A 3 -13.18 -12.67 0.69
N TYR A 4 -14.26 -13.37 1.05
CA TYR A 4 -15.46 -13.52 0.22
C TYR A 4 -16.52 -12.43 0.45
N GLU A 5 -16.35 -11.55 1.43
CA GLU A 5 -17.32 -10.50 1.75
C GLU A 5 -17.11 -9.23 0.90
N LEU A 6 -17.01 -9.38 -0.43
CA LEU A 6 -16.74 -8.29 -1.37
C LEU A 6 -17.78 -7.16 -1.31
N TRP A 7 -19.03 -7.45 -0.94
CA TRP A 7 -20.11 -6.46 -0.76
C TRP A 7 -20.00 -5.65 0.53
N LYS A 8 -19.15 -6.07 1.48
CA LYS A 8 -18.74 -5.25 2.63
C LYS A 8 -17.56 -4.35 2.30
N CYS A 9 -17.19 -4.24 1.02
CA CYS A 9 -16.24 -3.23 0.57
C CYS A 9 -16.83 -1.83 0.60
N GLU A 10 -17.03 -1.29 1.81
CA GLU A 10 -16.97 0.15 2.03
C GLU A 10 -15.64 0.67 1.43
N PRO A 11 -15.63 1.85 0.80
CA PRO A 11 -14.40 2.39 0.21
C PRO A 11 -13.31 2.36 1.26
N CYS A 12 -12.16 1.83 0.86
CA CYS A 12 -11.02 1.55 1.74
C CYS A 12 -10.45 2.81 2.43
N CYS A 13 -10.97 3.98 2.06
CA CYS A 13 -10.60 5.31 2.49
C CYS A 13 -11.53 5.84 3.61
N GLY A 14 -11.93 5.02 4.58
CA GLY A 14 -12.48 5.49 5.86
C GLY A 14 -14.00 5.59 5.96
N SER A 15 -14.48 5.43 7.20
CA SER A 15 -15.88 5.58 7.61
C SER A 15 -16.06 6.93 8.32
N PRO A 16 -17.17 7.67 8.08
CA PRO A 16 -18.21 7.40 7.08
C PRO A 16 -17.78 7.77 5.66
N CYS A 17 -18.30 7.02 4.68
CA CYS A 17 -18.02 7.17 3.25
C CYS A 17 -18.54 8.50 2.69
N ASN A 18 -17.65 9.47 2.47
CA ASN A 18 -17.95 10.67 1.70
C ASN A 18 -17.60 10.44 0.21
N PRO A 19 -18.36 11.01 -0.75
CA PRO A 19 -18.05 10.89 -2.18
C PRO A 19 -16.62 11.33 -2.53
N LYS A 20 -16.08 12.31 -1.80
CA LYS A 20 -14.69 12.77 -1.92
C LYS A 20 -13.68 11.66 -1.59
N ASP A 21 -13.90 10.92 -0.51
CA ASP A 21 -13.03 9.81 -0.10
C ASP A 21 -13.09 8.65 -1.10
N ALA A 22 -14.27 8.39 -1.68
CA ALA A 22 -14.44 7.39 -2.72
C ALA A 22 -13.65 7.75 -4.01
N VAL A 23 -13.73 9.01 -4.46
CA VAL A 23 -12.94 9.49 -5.61
C VAL A 23 -11.44 9.44 -5.33
N MET A 24 -11.02 9.86 -4.13
CA MET A 24 -9.61 9.79 -3.73
C MET A 24 -9.09 8.35 -3.70
N CYS A 25 -9.90 7.41 -3.23
CA CYS A 25 -9.64 5.98 -3.33
C CYS A 25 -9.43 5.53 -4.79
N CYS A 26 -10.34 5.92 -5.69
CA CYS A 26 -10.23 5.55 -7.10
C CYS A 26 -8.95 6.11 -7.73
N VAL A 27 -8.62 7.37 -7.49
CA VAL A 27 -7.39 8.00 -8.02
C VAL A 27 -6.14 7.32 -7.45
N HIS A 28 -6.10 7.06 -6.14
CA HIS A 28 -4.92 6.47 -5.50
C HIS A 28 -4.68 5.00 -5.86
N PHE A 29 -5.72 4.23 -6.18
CA PHE A 29 -5.57 2.79 -6.46
C PHE A 29 -5.67 2.43 -7.96
N TYR A 30 -6.46 3.14 -8.76
CA TYR A 30 -6.56 2.89 -10.20
C TYR A 30 -5.62 3.76 -11.04
N CYS A 31 -5.43 5.04 -10.68
CA CYS A 31 -4.57 5.94 -11.45
C CYS A 31 -3.12 5.97 -10.93
N CYS A 32 -2.94 5.87 -9.61
CA CYS A 32 -1.64 6.03 -8.97
C CYS A 32 -1.32 4.89 -7.99
N GLY A 33 -1.87 3.70 -8.25
CA GLY A 33 -1.70 2.51 -7.41
C GLY A 33 -0.23 2.18 -7.15
N LEU A 34 0.62 2.30 -8.20
CA LEU A 34 2.06 2.12 -8.07
C LEU A 34 2.66 3.02 -6.99
N CYS A 35 2.35 4.32 -6.99
CA CYS A 35 2.89 5.27 -6.00
C CYS A 35 2.37 4.96 -4.58
N SER A 36 1.07 4.69 -4.45
CA SER A 36 0.42 4.40 -3.18
C SER A 36 0.99 3.14 -2.52
N PHE A 37 1.14 2.04 -3.27
CA PHE A 37 1.71 0.79 -2.76
C PHE A 37 3.21 0.88 -2.50
N SER A 38 3.94 1.61 -3.35
CA SER A 38 5.38 1.83 -3.17
C SER A 38 5.68 2.63 -1.91
N ARG A 39 4.89 3.67 -1.65
CA ARG A 39 4.95 4.43 -0.39
C ARG A 39 4.59 3.56 0.79
N LEU A 40 3.51 2.80 0.67
CA LEU A 40 3.08 1.93 1.74
C LEU A 40 4.14 0.88 2.09
N LEU A 41 4.75 0.24 1.10
CA LEU A 41 5.87 -0.68 1.33
C LEU A 41 7.04 0.01 2.03
N ALA A 42 7.44 1.21 1.60
CA ALA A 42 8.51 1.99 2.24
C ALA A 42 8.21 2.25 3.72
N THR A 43 6.96 2.60 4.07
CA THR A 43 6.57 2.80 5.47
C THR A 43 6.67 1.51 6.29
N THR A 44 6.44 0.34 5.70
CA THR A 44 6.57 -0.93 6.44
C THR A 44 8.01 -1.28 6.81
N VAL A 45 8.98 -0.75 6.07
CA VAL A 45 10.42 -0.96 6.31
C VAL A 45 11.11 0.27 6.93
N ASN A 46 10.33 1.26 7.38
CA ASN A 46 10.82 2.53 7.94
C ASN A 46 11.83 3.26 7.02
N GLN A 47 11.60 3.22 5.71
CA GLN A 47 12.42 3.94 4.72
C GLN A 47 11.73 5.22 4.26
N GLU A 48 12.52 6.24 3.95
CA GLU A 48 12.02 7.43 3.28
C GLU A 48 11.54 7.06 1.87
N TRP A 49 10.32 7.46 1.53
CA TRP A 49 9.77 7.18 0.22
C TRP A 49 10.40 8.06 -0.85
N ALA A 50 10.84 7.43 -1.93
CA ALA A 50 11.27 8.09 -3.15
C ALA A 50 10.60 7.42 -4.35
N CYS A 51 10.02 8.24 -5.24
CA CYS A 51 9.28 7.77 -6.41
C CYS A 51 10.13 6.83 -7.29
N TRP A 52 11.39 7.17 -7.54
CA TRP A 52 12.24 6.42 -8.47
C TRP A 52 12.56 4.98 -8.01
N PRO A 53 13.20 4.74 -6.84
CA PRO A 53 13.54 3.38 -6.42
C PRO A 53 12.34 2.55 -5.96
N HIS A 54 11.29 3.18 -5.42
CA HIS A 54 10.16 2.43 -4.87
C HIS A 54 9.11 2.10 -5.95
N CYS A 55 8.80 3.04 -6.86
CA CYS A 55 7.83 2.77 -7.93
C CYS A 55 8.38 1.80 -8.99
N ILE A 56 9.69 1.80 -9.25
CA ILE A 56 10.30 0.83 -10.17
C ILE A 56 10.24 -0.59 -9.62
N SER A 57 10.36 -0.76 -8.29
CA SER A 57 10.22 -2.06 -7.63
C SER A 57 8.82 -2.66 -7.86
N PHE A 58 7.77 -1.86 -7.68
CA PHE A 58 6.39 -2.29 -7.95
C PHE A 58 6.10 -2.47 -9.45
N TRP A 59 6.75 -1.71 -10.31
CA TRP A 59 6.60 -1.86 -11.77
C TRP A 59 7.27 -3.14 -12.29
N CYS A 60 8.50 -3.45 -11.86
CA CYS A 60 9.24 -4.64 -12.29
C CYS A 60 8.78 -5.93 -11.58
N CYS A 61 8.37 -5.86 -10.32
CA CYS A 61 8.10 -7.03 -9.48
C CYS A 61 6.84 -6.85 -8.60
N GLY A 62 5.76 -6.30 -9.17
CA GLY A 62 4.54 -5.94 -8.43
C GLY A 62 3.95 -7.06 -7.56
N LEU A 63 3.94 -8.31 -8.04
CA LEU A 63 3.46 -9.45 -7.25
C LEU A 63 4.33 -9.69 -6.00
N CYS A 64 5.65 -9.68 -6.16
CA CYS A 64 6.59 -9.89 -5.07
C CYS A 64 6.55 -8.72 -4.08
N SER A 65 6.56 -7.48 -4.58
CA SER A 65 6.52 -6.28 -3.75
C SER A 65 5.21 -6.19 -2.95
N HIS A 66 4.08 -6.60 -3.56
CA HIS A 66 2.80 -6.66 -2.86
C HIS A 66 2.73 -7.80 -1.84
N ALA A 67 3.28 -8.98 -2.14
CA ALA A 67 3.40 -10.05 -1.16
C ALA A 67 4.29 -9.68 0.04
N CYS A 68 5.42 -9.01 -0.20
CA CYS A 68 6.29 -8.48 0.85
C CYS A 68 5.56 -7.43 1.71
N LEU A 69 4.84 -6.51 1.06
CA LEU A 69 4.01 -5.53 1.75
C LEU A 69 3.01 -6.20 2.68
N ARG A 70 2.24 -7.17 2.16
CA ARG A 70 1.25 -7.91 2.93
C ARG A 70 1.88 -8.67 4.09
N TYR A 71 3.01 -9.35 3.85
CA TYR A 71 3.77 -10.06 4.86
C TYR A 71 4.21 -9.13 6.01
N ASN A 72 4.72 -7.95 5.68
CA ASN A 72 5.14 -6.96 6.67
C ASN A 72 3.96 -6.43 7.49
N LEU A 73 2.86 -6.03 6.85
CA LEU A 73 1.65 -5.55 7.54
C LEU A 73 1.07 -6.63 8.46
N ARG A 74 1.02 -7.88 7.99
CA ARG A 74 0.56 -9.02 8.78
C ARG A 74 1.43 -9.24 10.03
N ARG A 75 2.77 -9.13 9.88
CA ARG A 75 3.71 -9.23 11.01
C ARG A 75 3.57 -8.08 11.99
N GLN A 76 3.40 -6.85 11.50
CA GLN A 76 3.17 -5.67 12.33
C GLN A 76 1.87 -5.80 13.14
N ALA A 77 0.83 -6.39 12.56
CA ALA A 77 -0.44 -6.67 13.23
C ALA A 77 -0.42 -7.93 14.13
N GLY A 78 0.71 -8.66 14.21
CA GLY A 78 0.82 -9.88 15.03
C GLY A 78 0.00 -11.08 14.51
N ILE A 79 -0.39 -11.07 13.24
CA ILE A 79 -1.23 -12.12 12.64
C ILE A 79 -0.35 -13.28 12.15
N PRO A 80 -0.63 -14.55 12.54
CA PRO A 80 0.15 -15.70 12.10
C PRO A 80 -0.03 -15.97 10.59
N GLY A 81 1.03 -16.48 9.94
CA GLY A 81 1.04 -16.74 8.49
C GLY A 81 2.45 -16.79 7.90
N ASN A 82 2.54 -17.07 6.60
CA ASN A 82 3.81 -17.16 5.86
C ASN A 82 3.73 -16.41 4.52
N ILE A 83 4.90 -16.12 3.94
CA ILE A 83 5.01 -15.35 2.70
C ILE A 83 4.38 -16.07 1.49
N CYS A 84 4.40 -17.40 1.46
CA CYS A 84 3.79 -18.17 0.37
C CYS A 84 2.27 -18.00 0.33
N GLY A 85 1.62 -18.02 1.49
CA GLY A 85 0.19 -17.74 1.64
C GLY A 85 -0.13 -16.28 1.29
N ASP A 86 0.75 -15.35 1.65
CA ASP A 86 0.61 -13.94 1.30
C ASP A 86 0.72 -13.75 -0.24
N CYS A 87 1.67 -14.40 -0.92
CA CYS A 87 1.77 -14.45 -2.39
C CYS A 87 0.50 -15.00 -3.04
N MET A 88 -0.03 -16.11 -2.52
CA MET A 88 -1.25 -16.73 -3.06
C MET A 88 -2.48 -15.84 -2.87
N CYS A 89 -2.59 -15.16 -1.72
CA CYS A 89 -3.67 -14.19 -1.48
C CYS A 89 -3.63 -13.03 -2.47
N VAL A 90 -2.42 -12.49 -2.71
CA VAL A 90 -2.21 -11.39 -3.66
C VAL A 90 -2.51 -11.83 -5.09
N TRP A 91 -2.08 -13.03 -5.49
CA TRP A 91 -2.27 -13.52 -6.85
C TRP A 91 -3.74 -13.88 -7.14
N CYS A 92 -4.41 -14.59 -6.24
CA CYS A 92 -5.77 -15.09 -6.46
C CYS A 92 -6.87 -14.05 -6.15
N CYS A 93 -6.62 -13.11 -5.23
CA CYS A 93 -7.62 -12.14 -4.75
C CYS A 93 -6.96 -10.79 -4.46
N GLY A 94 -6.18 -10.26 -5.41
CA GLY A 94 -5.40 -9.04 -5.21
C GLY A 94 -6.22 -7.84 -4.73
N CYS A 95 -7.42 -7.63 -5.28
CA CYS A 95 -8.32 -6.55 -4.83
C CYS A 95 -8.77 -6.73 -3.37
N CYS A 96 -8.98 -7.97 -2.94
CA CYS A 96 -9.38 -8.34 -1.58
C CYS A 96 -8.21 -8.12 -0.61
N ALA A 97 -7.01 -8.51 -1.03
CA ALA A 97 -5.78 -8.32 -0.27
C ALA A 97 -5.53 -6.82 -0.03
N ILE A 98 -5.61 -6.00 -1.09
CA ILE A 98 -5.50 -4.54 -1.03
C ILE A 98 -6.53 -3.96 -0.05
N ALA A 99 -7.81 -4.32 -0.20
CA ALA A 99 -8.85 -3.79 0.67
C ALA A 99 -8.66 -4.15 2.15
N GLN A 100 -8.07 -5.31 2.43
CA GLN A 100 -7.71 -5.70 3.81
C GLN A 100 -6.53 -4.88 4.34
N GLU A 101 -5.49 -4.72 3.53
CA GLU A 101 -4.28 -3.98 3.89
C GLU A 101 -4.61 -2.52 4.20
N LEU A 102 -5.42 -1.88 3.36
CA LEU A 102 -5.82 -0.48 3.54
C LEU A 102 -6.68 -0.24 4.78
N ARG A 103 -7.47 -1.24 5.20
CA ARG A 103 -8.23 -1.15 6.46
C ARG A 103 -7.36 -1.36 7.69
N SER A 104 -6.22 -2.02 7.54
CA SER A 104 -5.31 -2.27 8.67
C SER A 104 -4.41 -1.07 9.03
N ILE A 105 -4.42 -0.02 8.21
CA ILE A 105 -3.48 1.11 8.32
C ILE A 105 -4.21 2.46 8.21
N PRO A 106 -3.68 3.54 8.82
CA PRO A 106 -4.21 4.88 8.63
C PRO A 106 -3.93 5.41 7.20
N LYS A 107 -4.81 6.30 6.72
CA LYS A 107 -4.72 6.91 5.37
C LYS A 107 -3.36 7.56 5.08
N SER A 108 -2.77 8.20 6.08
CA SER A 108 -1.51 8.94 5.98
C SER A 108 -0.32 8.09 5.49
N MET A 109 -0.39 6.77 5.63
CA MET A 109 0.68 5.86 5.22
C MET A 109 0.74 5.66 3.71
N TRP A 110 -0.39 5.72 3.00
CA TRP A 110 -0.46 5.49 1.54
C TRP A 110 -0.85 6.73 0.74
N GLU A 111 -1.41 7.76 1.38
CA GLU A 111 -1.74 9.03 0.76
C GLU A 111 -0.48 9.78 0.37
N TRP A 112 -0.19 9.84 -0.94
CA TRP A 112 1.00 10.51 -1.47
C TRP A 112 0.71 11.93 -1.98
N ILE A 113 -0.57 12.27 -2.20
CA ILE A 113 -1.02 13.62 -2.52
C ILE A 113 -1.23 14.37 -1.19
N PRO A 114 -0.43 15.38 -0.86
CA PRO A 114 -0.62 16.14 0.37
C PRO A 114 -1.86 17.05 0.28
N ASP A 115 -2.60 17.22 1.39
CA ASP A 115 -3.74 18.16 1.53
C ASP A 115 -3.37 19.63 1.21
N LYS A 116 -2.08 19.94 1.19
CA LYS A 116 -1.50 21.20 0.72
C LYS A 116 -0.41 20.84 -0.27
N LEU A 117 -0.40 21.48 -1.45
CA LEU A 117 0.68 21.41 -2.45
C LEU A 117 2.03 21.88 -1.84
N ALA A 118 2.60 21.11 -0.93
CA ALA A 118 4.01 21.20 -0.58
C ALA A 118 4.78 20.51 -1.72
N PRO A 119 5.88 21.11 -2.20
CA PRO A 119 6.65 20.54 -3.28
C PRO A 119 7.06 19.11 -2.90
N PRO A 120 7.08 18.17 -3.87
CA PRO A 120 7.56 16.82 -3.60
C PRO A 120 8.94 16.96 -2.96
N GLN A 121 9.15 16.30 -1.81
CA GLN A 121 10.48 16.12 -1.25
C GLN A 121 11.22 15.18 -2.23
N GLY A 122 11.73 15.78 -3.31
CA GLY A 122 12.32 15.15 -4.48
C GLY A 122 13.83 15.04 -4.38
N SER A 123 14.35 14.79 -3.18
CA SER A 123 15.75 14.43 -2.97
C SER A 123 15.77 13.23 -2.06
N ALA A 124 15.98 12.05 -2.65
CA ALA A 124 16.23 10.83 -1.91
C ALA A 124 17.44 11.06 -0.98
N PRO A 125 17.40 10.66 0.31
CA PRO A 125 18.60 10.53 1.09
C PRO A 125 19.49 9.45 0.45
N GLU A 126 20.80 9.71 0.46
CA GLU A 126 21.83 8.81 -0.05
C GLU A 126 21.68 7.41 0.55
N ILE A 127 21.61 6.38 -0.30
CA ILE A 127 21.55 4.98 0.15
C ILE A 127 22.90 4.64 0.77
N GLN A 128 23.00 4.72 2.11
CA GLN A 128 24.16 4.22 2.83
C GLN A 128 24.13 2.69 2.78
N MET A 129 24.87 2.11 1.83
CA MET A 129 25.19 0.69 1.84
C MET A 129 26.20 0.46 2.97
N VAL A 130 25.71 0.04 4.14
CA VAL A 130 26.58 -0.48 5.19
C VAL A 130 27.04 -1.87 4.71
N LEU A 131 28.30 -1.92 4.27
CA LEU A 131 29.05 -3.16 3.96
C LEU A 131 29.40 -3.92 5.24
#